data_AF-A0A518K6X9-F1
#
_entry.id   AF-A0A518K6X9-F1
#
_cell.length_a   1.000
_cell.length_b   1.000
_cell.length_c   1.000
_cell.angle_alpha   90.00
_cell.angle_beta   90.00
_cell.angle_gamma   90.00
#
_symmetry.space_group_name_H-M   'P 1'
#
loop_
_entity.id
_entity.type
_entity.pdbx_description
1 polymer ?
#
loop_
_entity_poly.entity_id
_entity_poly.type
_entity_poly.pdbx_seq_one_letter_code
_entity_poly.pdbx_strand_id
1 'polypeptide(L)'
;MRHRLVLASVLVCGMTALSGSLAAAQSFPAFLSGDQEVGPVATPATGIGTLDLTGGPGAWVATYSLSYSDLLSPIVNPPGAHIHNAAAGMNGPVVHGLDNIAAAVGTTSGVFTGDWRYDDASNPLTDMLVGELFAGRLYFNIHTAQNTSGEIRGQIVPEPTSIVAALSLIATAATYRRR
;
A
#
# COMPACT_ATOMS: atom_id res chain seq x y z
N MET A 1 -72.75 17.85 22.21
CA MET A 1 -72.43 17.93 20.76
C MET A 1 -70.96 17.56 20.60
N ARG A 2 -70.64 16.77 19.56
CA ARG A 2 -69.43 15.94 19.47
C ARG A 2 -68.19 16.75 19.08
N HIS A 3 -67.12 16.63 19.85
CA HIS A 3 -65.76 17.00 19.45
C HIS A 3 -65.29 16.06 18.33
N ARG A 4 -64.82 16.61 17.21
CA ARG A 4 -64.08 15.87 16.19
C ARG A 4 -62.67 16.46 16.14
N LEU A 5 -61.74 15.85 16.86
CA LEU A 5 -60.31 16.04 16.59
C LEU A 5 -59.96 15.27 15.31
N VAL A 6 -59.39 15.95 14.34
CA VAL A 6 -58.75 15.34 13.16
C VAL A 6 -57.28 15.14 13.52
N LEU A 7 -56.86 13.88 13.68
CA LEU A 7 -55.45 13.52 13.80
C LEU A 7 -54.87 13.36 12.39
N ALA A 8 -54.00 14.29 12.01
CA ALA A 8 -53.20 14.18 10.80
C ALA A 8 -52.01 13.23 11.08
N SER A 9 -52.04 12.06 10.46
CA SER A 9 -50.92 11.11 10.51
C SER A 9 -49.80 11.62 9.58
N VAL A 10 -48.73 12.16 10.14
CA VAL A 10 -47.50 12.43 9.39
C VAL A 10 -46.75 11.11 9.22
N LEU A 11 -46.76 10.58 8.00
CA LEU A 11 -45.95 9.42 7.62
C LEU A 11 -44.50 9.89 7.47
N VAL A 12 -43.66 9.63 8.48
CA VAL A 12 -42.21 9.82 8.36
C VAL A 12 -41.66 8.61 7.60
N CYS A 13 -41.42 8.79 6.30
CA CYS A 13 -40.68 7.83 5.49
C CYS A 13 -39.22 7.83 5.96
N GLY A 14 -38.82 6.78 6.67
CA GLY A 14 -37.45 6.57 7.10
C GLY A 14 -36.54 6.30 5.89
N MET A 15 -35.83 7.32 5.43
CA MET A 15 -34.68 7.14 4.56
C MET A 15 -33.56 6.50 5.38
N THR A 16 -33.48 5.18 5.36
CA THR A 16 -32.24 4.48 5.74
C THR A 16 -31.20 4.79 4.68
N ALA A 17 -30.35 5.78 4.94
CA ALA A 17 -29.14 5.96 4.16
C ALA A 17 -28.26 4.71 4.39
N LEU A 18 -28.20 3.82 3.40
CA LEU A 18 -27.10 2.86 3.32
C LEU A 18 -25.83 3.66 3.03
N SER A 19 -25.15 4.09 4.09
CA SER A 19 -23.76 4.51 3.98
C SER A 19 -22.91 3.26 3.77
N GLY A 20 -22.83 2.79 2.52
CA GLY A 20 -21.74 1.90 2.13
C GLY A 20 -20.46 2.72 2.22
N SER A 21 -19.70 2.56 3.31
CA SER A 21 -18.34 3.10 3.36
C SER A 21 -17.55 2.37 2.27
N LEU A 22 -17.16 3.08 1.22
CA LEU A 22 -16.03 2.63 0.41
C LEU A 22 -14.88 2.46 1.40
N ALA A 23 -14.40 1.22 1.58
CA ALA A 23 -13.21 1.00 2.39
C ALA A 23 -12.08 1.81 1.73
N ALA A 24 -11.63 2.87 2.41
CA ALA A 24 -10.52 3.68 1.93
C ALA A 24 -9.29 2.77 1.83
N ALA A 25 -8.52 2.92 0.75
CA ALA A 25 -7.28 2.18 0.59
C ALA A 25 -6.34 2.48 1.76
N GLN A 26 -5.70 1.43 2.29
CA GLN A 26 -4.66 1.56 3.31
C GLN A 26 -3.32 1.72 2.59
N SER A 27 -2.66 2.86 2.80
CA SER A 27 -1.42 3.19 2.11
C SER A 27 -0.19 2.80 2.93
N PHE A 28 0.78 2.20 2.25
CA PHE A 28 2.05 1.75 2.81
C PHE A 28 3.20 2.33 1.99
N PRO A 29 3.84 3.42 2.44
CA PRO A 29 5.04 3.94 1.79
C PRO A 29 6.24 3.00 1.93
N ALA A 30 7.21 3.21 1.05
CA ALA A 30 8.56 2.68 1.13
C ALA A 30 9.56 3.70 0.59
N PHE A 31 10.67 3.90 1.29
CA PHE A 31 11.79 4.69 0.80
C PHE A 31 12.95 3.74 0.56
N LEU A 32 13.51 3.72 -0.66
CA LEU A 32 14.53 2.79 -1.06
C LEU A 32 15.90 3.46 -1.09
N SER A 33 16.91 2.77 -0.55
CA SER A 33 18.30 3.21 -0.57
C SER A 33 19.25 2.01 -0.51
N GLY A 34 20.49 2.20 -0.96
CA GLY A 34 21.52 1.15 -0.88
C GLY A 34 21.91 0.77 0.54
N ASP A 35 21.77 1.69 1.50
CA ASP A 35 22.05 1.45 2.93
C ASP A 35 21.12 0.41 3.58
N GLN A 36 19.97 0.12 2.95
CA GLN A 36 18.99 -0.84 3.47
C GLN A 36 19.21 -2.26 2.95
N GLU A 37 20.13 -2.46 2.00
CA GLU A 37 20.54 -3.79 1.55
C GLU A 37 21.24 -4.58 2.66
N VAL A 38 21.13 -5.91 2.61
CA VAL A 38 21.93 -6.78 3.49
C VAL A 38 23.34 -6.85 2.92
N GLY A 39 24.20 -5.99 3.46
CA GLY A 39 25.45 -5.61 2.82
C GLY A 39 25.23 -4.30 2.07
N PRO A 40 25.32 -3.15 2.76
CA PRO A 40 25.04 -1.84 2.19
C PRO A 40 25.76 -1.61 0.85
N VAL A 41 25.02 -1.11 -0.14
CA VAL A 41 25.56 -0.76 -1.46
C VAL A 41 25.82 0.75 -1.50
N ALA A 42 27.06 1.13 -1.79
CA ALA A 42 27.40 2.53 -2.01
C ALA A 42 26.92 2.97 -3.40
N THR A 43 25.73 3.56 -3.46
CA THR A 43 25.07 4.01 -4.69
C THR A 43 24.44 5.39 -4.46
N PRO A 44 24.39 6.28 -5.47
CA PRO A 44 23.56 7.48 -5.41
C PRO A 44 22.07 7.18 -5.59
N ALA A 45 21.72 5.93 -5.94
CA ALA A 45 20.37 5.55 -6.26
C ALA A 45 19.40 5.73 -5.10
N THR A 46 18.20 6.18 -5.42
CA THR A 46 17.10 6.29 -4.48
C THR A 46 15.82 5.78 -5.12
N GLY A 47 14.83 5.44 -4.29
CA GLY A 47 13.49 5.18 -4.76
C GLY A 47 12.43 5.55 -3.74
N ILE A 48 11.23 5.82 -4.23
CA ILE A 48 10.05 6.13 -3.42
C ILE A 48 8.90 5.30 -3.95
N GLY A 49 8.34 4.46 -3.10
CA GLY A 49 7.23 3.59 -3.44
C GLY A 49 6.04 3.79 -2.52
N THR A 50 4.86 3.47 -3.05
CA THR A 50 3.63 3.28 -2.28
C THR A 50 2.99 1.96 -2.69
N LEU A 51 2.39 1.29 -1.71
CA LEU A 51 1.49 0.17 -1.91
C LEU A 51 0.16 0.51 -1.24
N ASP A 52 -0.92 0.54 -2.02
CA ASP A 52 -2.27 0.84 -1.57
C ASP A 52 -3.09 -0.44 -1.54
N LEU A 53 -3.45 -0.88 -0.33
CA LEU A 53 -4.20 -2.12 -0.09
C LEU A 53 -5.70 -1.83 0.00
N THR A 54 -6.49 -2.58 -0.78
CA THR A 54 -7.95 -2.57 -0.76
C THR A 54 -8.50 -4.00 -0.66
N GLY A 55 -9.77 -4.12 -0.28
CA GLY A 55 -10.44 -5.41 -0.16
C GLY A 55 -10.40 -5.98 1.25
N GLY A 56 -10.43 -7.31 1.33
CA GLY A 56 -10.50 -8.08 2.58
C GLY A 56 -10.02 -9.51 2.38
N PRO A 57 -10.03 -10.35 3.44
CA PRO A 57 -9.61 -11.73 3.35
C PRO A 57 -10.25 -12.48 2.17
N GLY A 58 -9.43 -13.12 1.34
CA GLY A 58 -9.89 -13.79 0.12
C GLY A 58 -10.15 -12.91 -1.10
N ALA A 59 -9.95 -11.59 -1.01
CA ALA A 59 -10.25 -10.64 -2.09
C ALA A 59 -9.34 -9.39 -2.07
N TRP A 60 -8.12 -9.52 -1.55
CA TRP A 60 -7.17 -8.41 -1.48
C TRP A 60 -6.67 -7.97 -2.85
N VAL A 61 -6.45 -6.67 -2.98
CA VAL A 61 -5.77 -6.04 -4.11
C VAL A 61 -4.80 -5.00 -3.57
N ALA A 62 -3.52 -5.15 -3.89
CA ALA A 62 -2.48 -4.16 -3.62
C ALA A 62 -2.06 -3.49 -4.93
N THR A 63 -2.38 -2.22 -5.10
CA THR A 63 -1.86 -1.42 -6.23
C THR A 63 -0.59 -0.72 -5.77
N TYR A 64 0.45 -0.70 -6.60
CA TYR A 64 1.71 -0.05 -6.24
C TYR A 64 2.23 0.89 -7.33
N SER A 65 2.99 1.88 -6.87
CA SER A 65 3.80 2.78 -7.69
C SER A 65 5.16 2.90 -7.03
N LEU A 66 6.25 2.72 -7.77
CA LEU A 66 7.62 2.81 -7.29
C LEU A 66 8.46 3.59 -8.28
N SER A 67 8.84 4.82 -7.93
CA SER A 67 9.82 5.59 -8.67
C SER A 67 11.24 5.28 -8.19
N TYR A 68 12.20 5.31 -9.10
CA TYR A 68 13.62 5.18 -8.80
C TYR A 68 14.47 6.07 -9.69
N SER A 69 15.63 6.48 -9.18
CA SER A 69 16.60 7.28 -9.92
C SER A 69 18.03 6.84 -9.63
N ASP A 70 18.93 7.25 -10.53
CA ASP A 70 20.39 7.23 -10.31
C ASP A 70 21.01 5.86 -9.99
N LEU A 71 20.43 4.77 -10.52
CA LEU A 71 21.05 3.44 -10.44
C LEU A 71 22.46 3.44 -11.08
N LEU A 72 23.41 2.76 -10.43
CA LEU A 72 24.80 2.62 -10.88
C LEU A 72 24.93 1.93 -12.23
N SER A 73 24.02 1.00 -12.51
CA SER A 73 23.94 0.32 -13.79
C SER A 73 22.50 0.05 -14.18
N PRO A 74 22.23 -0.17 -15.48
CA PRO A 74 20.87 -0.41 -15.92
C PRO A 74 20.22 -1.63 -15.29
N ILE A 75 18.89 -1.57 -15.16
CA ILE A 75 18.07 -2.75 -14.86
C ILE A 75 18.25 -3.78 -15.97
N VAL A 76 18.40 -5.05 -15.58
CA VAL A 76 18.42 -6.22 -16.45
C VAL A 76 17.35 -7.21 -16.01
N ASN A 77 16.86 -8.04 -16.93
CA ASN A 77 15.84 -9.04 -16.63
C ASN A 77 16.30 -10.42 -17.15
N PRO A 78 16.64 -11.39 -16.26
CA PRO A 78 16.72 -11.27 -14.78
C PRO A 78 17.91 -10.41 -14.29
N PRO A 79 17.89 -9.87 -13.04
CA PRO A 79 16.90 -10.14 -12.00
C PRO A 79 15.63 -9.28 -12.05
N GLY A 80 15.69 -8.01 -12.42
CA GLY A 80 14.53 -7.11 -12.42
C GLY A 80 14.27 -6.42 -11.07
N ALA A 81 13.00 -6.31 -10.67
CA ALA A 81 12.57 -5.67 -9.43
C ALA A 81 11.42 -6.48 -8.80
N HIS A 82 11.39 -6.54 -7.46
CA HIS A 82 10.54 -7.47 -6.74
C HIS A 82 10.01 -6.91 -5.43
N ILE A 83 8.93 -7.53 -4.94
CA ILE A 83 8.54 -7.55 -3.54
C ILE A 83 9.05 -8.85 -2.91
N HIS A 84 9.72 -8.73 -1.77
CA HIS A 84 10.22 -9.85 -0.97
C HIS A 84 9.56 -9.89 0.40
N ASN A 85 9.71 -11.01 1.12
CA ASN A 85 9.21 -11.17 2.49
C ASN A 85 10.34 -11.54 3.47
N ALA A 86 10.79 -10.56 4.27
CA ALA A 86 11.60 -10.77 5.45
C ALA A 86 11.58 -9.52 6.36
N ALA A 87 11.92 -9.72 7.64
CA ALA A 87 12.15 -8.60 8.55
C ALA A 87 13.25 -7.66 8.02
N ALA A 88 13.21 -6.39 8.44
CA ALA A 88 14.24 -5.42 8.13
C ALA A 88 15.64 -5.95 8.51
N GLY A 89 16.63 -5.75 7.62
CA GLY A 89 17.99 -6.25 7.81
C GLY A 89 18.21 -7.74 7.48
N MET A 90 17.19 -8.45 6.99
CA MET A 90 17.29 -9.85 6.56
C MET A 90 16.86 -10.00 5.10
N ASN A 91 17.47 -10.95 4.37
CA ASN A 91 17.06 -11.32 3.02
C ASN A 91 15.90 -12.33 3.07
N GLY A 92 14.91 -12.13 2.21
CA GLY A 92 13.73 -12.99 2.08
C GLY A 92 13.53 -13.51 0.65
N PRO A 93 12.67 -14.53 0.45
CA PRO A 93 12.28 -14.96 -0.88
C PRO A 93 11.50 -13.87 -1.62
N VAL A 94 11.55 -13.89 -2.95
CA VAL A 94 10.65 -13.12 -3.82
C VAL A 94 9.22 -13.65 -3.61
N VAL A 95 8.28 -12.75 -3.35
CA VAL A 95 6.84 -13.08 -3.23
C VAL A 95 6.01 -12.48 -4.36
N HIS A 96 6.51 -11.46 -5.04
CA HIS A 96 5.89 -10.89 -6.24
C HIS A 96 6.98 -10.20 -7.09
N GLY A 97 6.97 -10.40 -8.41
CA GLY A 97 7.81 -9.63 -9.33
C GLY A 97 7.02 -8.42 -9.80
N LEU A 98 7.64 -7.24 -9.82
CA LEU A 98 6.92 -6.04 -10.24
C LEU A 98 6.52 -6.15 -11.72
N ASP A 99 5.43 -5.50 -12.07
CA ASP A 99 4.90 -5.52 -13.42
C ASP A 99 5.76 -4.71 -14.38
N ASN A 100 5.67 -5.04 -15.66
CA ASN A 100 6.32 -4.30 -16.74
C ASN A 100 7.85 -4.19 -16.63
N ILE A 101 8.54 -5.14 -15.98
CA ILE A 101 10.02 -5.17 -15.90
C ILE A 101 10.68 -4.98 -17.28
N ALA A 102 10.12 -5.59 -18.33
CA ALA A 102 10.68 -5.50 -19.69
C ALA A 102 10.81 -4.05 -20.18
N ALA A 103 9.90 -3.15 -19.79
CA ALA A 103 9.95 -1.74 -20.16
C ALA A 103 11.03 -0.95 -19.39
N ALA A 104 11.49 -1.46 -18.25
CA ALA A 104 12.54 -0.86 -17.45
C ALA A 104 13.94 -1.39 -17.80
N VAL A 105 14.06 -2.45 -18.61
CA VAL A 105 15.38 -2.97 -19.01
C VAL A 105 16.17 -1.89 -19.75
N GLY A 106 17.41 -1.67 -19.33
CA GLY A 106 18.28 -0.65 -19.92
C GLY A 106 18.14 0.75 -19.31
N THR A 107 17.25 0.96 -18.34
CA THR A 107 17.11 2.25 -17.65
C THR A 107 17.87 2.26 -16.31
N THR A 108 18.29 3.45 -15.88
CA THR A 108 18.82 3.73 -14.54
C THR A 108 17.88 4.59 -13.71
N SER A 109 16.75 5.01 -14.28
CA SER A 109 15.70 5.79 -13.63
C SER A 109 14.37 5.47 -14.29
N GLY A 110 13.29 5.53 -13.53
CA GLY A 110 11.97 5.18 -14.05
C GLY A 110 10.94 4.99 -12.96
N VAL A 111 9.82 4.39 -13.36
CA VAL A 111 8.69 4.08 -12.48
C VAL A 111 8.18 2.69 -12.80
N PHE A 112 7.92 1.90 -11.76
CA PHE A 112 7.10 0.69 -11.82
C PHE A 112 5.71 1.00 -11.32
N THR A 113 4.69 0.55 -12.04
CA THR A 113 3.31 0.57 -11.59
C THR A 113 2.67 -0.76 -11.90
N GLY A 114 1.83 -1.26 -11.01
CA GLY A 114 1.16 -2.54 -11.18
C GLY A 114 0.22 -2.84 -10.03
N ASP A 115 -0.31 -4.05 -10.06
CA ASP A 115 -1.11 -4.57 -8.97
C ASP A 115 -0.78 -6.02 -8.64
N TRP A 116 -1.04 -6.39 -7.39
CA TRP A 116 -0.84 -7.72 -6.86
C TRP A 116 -2.13 -8.16 -6.19
N ARG A 117 -2.72 -9.24 -6.70
CA ARG A 117 -4.09 -9.63 -6.37
C ARG A 117 -4.15 -11.00 -5.72
N TYR A 118 -5.17 -11.20 -4.89
CA TYR A 118 -5.43 -12.49 -4.26
C TYR A 118 -5.66 -13.62 -5.27
N ASP A 119 -6.19 -13.31 -6.45
CA ASP A 119 -6.53 -14.25 -7.51
C ASP A 119 -5.45 -14.43 -8.59
N ASP A 120 -4.24 -13.87 -8.40
CA ASP A 120 -3.13 -14.08 -9.32
C ASP A 120 -2.67 -15.55 -9.36
N ALA A 121 -2.52 -16.09 -10.57
CA ALA A 121 -2.33 -17.53 -10.76
C ALA A 121 -0.97 -18.08 -10.28
N SER A 122 0.09 -17.27 -10.33
CA SER A 122 1.46 -17.74 -10.02
C SER A 122 1.92 -17.38 -8.61
N ASN A 123 1.62 -16.16 -8.16
CA ASN A 123 2.03 -15.64 -6.86
C ASN A 123 0.89 -14.77 -6.30
N PRO A 124 -0.15 -15.35 -5.70
CA PRO A 124 -1.29 -14.60 -5.18
C PRO A 124 -0.94 -13.78 -3.92
N LEU A 125 -1.57 -12.62 -3.76
CA LEU A 125 -1.56 -11.84 -2.52
C LEU A 125 -2.44 -12.52 -1.47
N THR A 126 -1.89 -13.57 -0.84
CA THR A 126 -2.60 -14.33 0.19
C THR A 126 -2.85 -13.51 1.47
N ASP A 127 -3.84 -13.91 2.26
CA ASP A 127 -4.11 -13.32 3.57
C ASP A 127 -2.89 -13.35 4.50
N MET A 128 -2.07 -14.41 4.39
CA MET A 128 -0.80 -14.51 5.11
C MET A 128 0.17 -13.39 4.71
N LEU A 129 0.32 -13.11 3.41
CA LEU A 129 1.22 -12.05 2.92
C LEU A 129 0.72 -10.66 3.29
N VAL A 130 -0.59 -10.45 3.34
CA VAL A 130 -1.18 -9.22 3.90
C VAL A 130 -0.85 -9.09 5.39
N GLY A 131 -0.90 -10.18 6.16
CA GLY A 131 -0.43 -10.17 7.55
C GLY A 131 1.04 -9.76 7.68
N GLU A 132 1.89 -10.25 6.78
CA GLU A 132 3.32 -9.89 6.72
C GLU A 132 3.55 -8.43 6.28
N LEU A 133 2.69 -7.88 5.42
CA LEU A 133 2.67 -6.46 5.06
C LEU A 133 2.37 -5.59 6.28
N PHE A 134 1.32 -5.91 7.04
CA PHE A 134 1.01 -5.21 8.30
C PHE A 134 2.09 -5.37 9.37
N ALA A 135 2.84 -6.47 9.36
CA ALA A 135 4.00 -6.67 10.21
C ALA A 135 5.26 -5.91 9.73
N GLY A 136 5.19 -5.18 8.60
CA GLY A 136 6.32 -4.43 8.04
C GLY A 136 7.42 -5.33 7.47
N ARG A 137 7.08 -6.54 7.02
CA ARG A 137 8.03 -7.56 6.54
C ARG A 137 8.11 -7.66 5.02
N LEU A 138 7.22 -6.97 4.30
CA LEU A 138 7.36 -6.86 2.86
C LEU A 138 8.27 -5.70 2.49
N TYR A 139 9.04 -5.86 1.41
CA TYR A 139 9.93 -4.81 0.93
C TYR A 139 10.08 -4.83 -0.58
N PHE A 140 10.17 -3.63 -1.16
CA PHE A 140 10.62 -3.49 -2.55
C PHE A 140 12.14 -3.66 -2.62
N ASN A 141 12.60 -4.30 -3.68
CA ASN A 141 14.02 -4.41 -4.03
C ASN A 141 14.20 -4.23 -5.54
N ILE A 142 15.14 -3.38 -5.94
CA ILE A 142 15.50 -3.15 -7.35
C ILE A 142 16.93 -3.67 -7.57
N HIS A 143 17.09 -4.50 -8.60
CA HIS A 143 18.36 -5.12 -8.95
C HIS A 143 18.90 -4.54 -10.26
N THR A 144 20.22 -4.50 -10.37
CA THR A 144 20.91 -4.00 -11.57
C THR A 144 21.98 -4.98 -12.05
N ALA A 145 22.57 -4.72 -13.21
CA ALA A 145 23.63 -5.56 -13.77
C ALA A 145 24.86 -5.67 -12.85
N GLN A 146 25.22 -4.59 -12.15
CA GLN A 146 26.34 -4.57 -11.19
C GLN A 146 25.95 -5.10 -9.80
N ASN A 147 24.69 -4.96 -9.41
CA ASN A 147 24.18 -5.33 -8.09
C ASN A 147 23.05 -6.35 -8.22
N THR A 148 23.39 -7.57 -8.66
CA THR A 148 22.41 -8.61 -8.97
C THR A 148 21.65 -9.14 -7.74
N SER A 149 22.22 -8.99 -6.54
CA SER A 149 21.55 -9.34 -5.28
C SER A 149 20.58 -8.25 -4.77
N GLY A 150 20.64 -7.04 -5.33
CA GLY A 150 19.89 -5.86 -4.92
C GLY A 150 20.80 -4.63 -4.92
N GLU A 151 20.33 -3.52 -5.50
CA GLU A 151 21.01 -2.22 -5.43
C GLU A 151 20.37 -1.29 -4.41
N ILE A 152 19.03 -1.23 -4.40
CA ILE A 152 18.25 -0.42 -3.46
C ILE A 152 17.04 -1.20 -2.94
N ARG A 153 16.83 -1.09 -1.62
CA ARG A 153 15.74 -1.75 -0.89
C ARG A 153 15.01 -0.78 0.02
N GLY A 154 13.73 -1.05 0.26
CA GLY A 154 12.90 -0.29 1.19
C GLY A 154 11.74 -1.12 1.74
N GLN A 155 11.59 -1.18 3.07
CA GLN A 155 10.44 -1.84 3.69
C GLN A 155 9.14 -1.11 3.37
N ILE A 156 8.10 -1.87 3.06
CA ILE A 156 6.74 -1.39 2.81
C ILE A 156 6.02 -1.41 4.16
N VAL A 157 5.87 -0.24 4.78
CA VAL A 157 5.37 -0.10 6.14
C VAL A 157 4.16 0.81 6.18
N PRO A 158 3.19 0.60 7.08
CA PRO A 158 2.06 1.51 7.20
C PRO A 158 2.54 2.90 7.60
N GLU A 159 1.91 3.93 7.04
CA GLU A 159 2.10 5.30 7.52
C GLU A 159 1.85 5.32 9.05
N PRO A 160 2.73 5.97 9.86
CA PRO A 160 2.39 6.21 11.25
C PRO A 160 1.07 6.95 11.27
N THR A 161 0.03 6.31 11.81
CA THR A 161 -1.33 6.85 11.84
C THR A 161 -1.27 8.29 12.30
N SER A 162 -1.55 9.22 11.38
CA SER A 162 -1.54 10.64 11.69
C SER A 162 -2.60 10.88 12.76
N ILE A 163 -2.16 11.17 13.98
CA ILE A 163 -3.00 11.49 15.16
C ILE A 163 -4.04 12.60 14.86
N VAL A 164 -3.88 13.32 13.75
CA VAL A 164 -4.78 14.35 13.23
C VAL A 164 -6.20 13.84 12.94
N ALA A 165 -6.40 12.59 12.52
CA ALA A 165 -7.75 12.06 12.26
C ALA A 165 -8.58 11.84 13.55
N ALA A 166 -7.92 11.65 14.70
CA ALA A 166 -8.59 11.43 15.98
C ALA A 166 -9.08 12.73 16.65
N LEU A 167 -8.52 13.90 16.30
CA LEU A 167 -8.98 15.18 16.84
C LEU A 167 -10.22 15.75 16.12
N SER A 168 -10.49 15.34 14.89
CA SER A 168 -11.66 15.79 14.12
C SER A 168 -12.99 15.23 14.65
N LEU A 169 -12.96 14.13 15.41
CA LEU A 169 -14.16 13.53 16.00
C LEU A 169 -14.55 14.17 17.35
N ILE A 170 -13.63 14.87 18.02
CA ILE A 170 -13.89 15.50 19.33
C ILE A 170 -14.50 16.90 19.15
N ALA A 171 -14.26 17.58 18.02
CA ALA A 171 -14.80 18.91 17.75
C ALA A 171 -16.31 18.94 17.46
N THR A 172 -16.91 17.83 17.00
CA THR A 172 -18.35 17.77 16.67
C THR A 172 -19.24 17.42 17.87
N ALA A 173 -18.67 16.89 18.96
CA ALA A 173 -19.44 16.54 20.16
C ALA A 173 -19.61 17.74 21.15
N ALA A 174 -18.76 18.77 21.04
CA ALA A 174 -18.75 19.91 21.96
C ALA A 174 -19.80 20.99 21.63
N THR A 175 -20.31 21.04 20.39
CA THR A 175 -21.32 22.03 19.98
C THR A 175 -22.77 21.60 20.19
N TYR A 176 -23.04 20.32 20.49
CA TYR A 176 -24.41 19.83 20.70
C TYR A 176 -24.97 20.04 22.12
N ARG A 177 -24.16 20.44 23.11
CA ARG A 177 -24.59 20.55 24.52
C ARG A 177 -24.80 21.99 25.03
N ARG A 178 -25.24 22.91 24.16
CA ARG A 178 -25.79 24.22 24.58
C ARG A 178 -26.98 24.63 23.70
N ARG A 179 -28.17 24.14 24.05
CA ARG A 179 -29.41 24.91 24.27
C ARG A 179 -30.51 23.97 24.74
#